data_AF-A0A920VZ23-F1
#
_entry.id   AF-A0A920VZ23-F1
#
_cell.length_a   1.000
_cell.length_b   1.000
_cell.length_c   1.000
_cell.angle_alpha   90.00
_cell.angle_beta   90.00
_cell.angle_gamma   90.00
#
_symmetry.space_group_name_H-M   'P 1'
#
loop_
_entity.id
_entity.type
_entity.pdbx_description
1 polymer ?
#
loop_
_entity_poly.entity_id
_entity_poly.type
_entity_poly.pdbx_seq_one_letter_code
_entity_poly.pdbx_strand_id
1 'polypeptide(L)'
;MFKLRILHTIKPLAAVFCAAMLTSCGQAPQEEATPSTVAEIEINESSPTVAEAQAFIAEAEASLEIIGKELAHVSWLANTNIGYDSQVAEATVSQRFTELSVNLANEAARYNVWL
;
A
#
# COMPACT_ATOMS: atom_id res chain seq x y z
N MET A 1 -38.46 36.14 34.27
CA MET A 1 -37.63 37.28 34.70
C MET A 1 -36.17 36.84 34.77
N PHE A 2 -35.30 37.64 34.16
CA PHE A 2 -33.85 37.52 34.05
C PHE A 2 -33.11 37.30 35.38
N LYS A 3 -32.03 36.50 35.34
CA LYS A 3 -30.66 37.04 35.49
C LYS A 3 -29.59 36.04 35.06
N LEU A 4 -29.09 36.27 33.85
CA LEU A 4 -27.81 35.79 33.33
C LEU A 4 -26.67 36.39 34.17
N ARG A 5 -25.83 35.55 34.78
CA ARG A 5 -24.65 35.99 35.54
C ARG A 5 -23.38 35.71 34.72
N ILE A 6 -23.03 36.71 33.91
CA ILE A 6 -21.69 37.24 33.57
C ILE A 6 -20.53 36.31 33.95
N LEU A 7 -19.91 35.62 32.99
CA LEU A 7 -18.69 36.00 32.24
C LEU A 7 -17.44 36.33 33.09
N HIS A 8 -16.32 35.72 32.67
CA HIS A 8 -14.92 35.93 33.09
C HIS A 8 -14.39 35.15 34.31
N THR A 9 -13.79 33.99 34.03
CA THR A 9 -12.33 33.89 34.24
C THR A 9 -11.73 32.87 33.27
N ILE A 10 -10.99 33.44 32.32
CA ILE A 10 -10.35 32.80 31.18
C ILE A 10 -8.99 32.27 31.67
N LYS A 11 -8.72 30.96 31.50
CA LYS A 11 -7.34 30.44 31.49
C LYS A 11 -7.25 29.32 30.43
N PRO A 12 -7.02 29.67 29.16
CA PRO A 12 -6.92 28.72 28.06
C PRO A 12 -5.47 28.27 27.98
N LEU A 13 -5.14 27.18 28.68
CA LEU A 13 -3.84 26.53 28.58
C LEU A 13 -4.05 25.08 28.14
N ALA A 14 -4.49 24.87 26.90
CA ALA A 14 -4.40 23.59 26.18
C ALA A 14 -4.85 23.71 24.70
N ALA A 15 -4.54 24.82 24.03
CA ALA A 15 -4.84 24.99 22.60
C ALA A 15 -3.59 25.41 21.80
N VAL A 16 -2.43 24.83 22.12
CA VAL A 16 -1.17 24.98 21.36
C VAL A 16 -0.51 23.61 21.22
N PHE A 17 -1.14 22.70 20.48
CA PHE A 17 -0.49 21.45 20.06
C PHE A 17 -0.69 21.10 18.58
N CYS A 18 -1.33 21.96 17.78
CA CYS A 18 -1.62 21.67 16.36
C CYS A 18 -0.82 22.48 15.34
N ALA A 19 0.23 23.21 15.72
CA ALA A 19 0.95 24.11 14.80
C ALA A 19 2.47 23.86 14.66
N ALA A 20 2.97 22.67 15.02
CA ALA A 20 4.41 22.37 15.01
C ALA A 20 4.81 21.13 14.19
N MET A 21 4.00 20.69 13.22
CA MET A 21 4.33 19.54 12.36
C MET A 21 4.27 19.83 10.84
N LEU A 22 4.56 21.07 10.42
CA LEU A 22 4.69 21.40 9.00
C LEU A 22 6.06 22.01 8.62
N THR A 23 7.02 22.10 9.54
CA THR A 23 8.34 22.72 9.28
C THR A 23 9.48 21.72 9.38
N SER A 24 9.28 20.52 8.84
CA SER A 24 10.36 19.52 8.65
C SER A 24 10.51 19.14 7.18
N CYS A 25 10.48 20.12 6.28
CA CYS A 25 11.27 20.06 5.05
C CYS A 25 12.50 20.92 5.28
N GLY A 26 13.53 20.33 5.88
CA GLY A 26 14.87 20.88 5.86
C GLY A 26 15.43 20.77 4.45
N GLN A 27 15.61 21.91 3.79
CA GLN A 27 16.34 22.03 2.53
C GLN A 27 17.81 21.75 2.81
N ALA A 28 18.32 20.61 2.35
CA ALA A 28 19.76 20.35 2.34
C ALA A 28 20.46 21.30 1.33
N PRO A 29 21.69 21.75 1.61
CA PRO A 29 22.48 22.54 0.66
C PRO A 29 22.65 21.81 -0.68
N GLN A 30 22.40 22.51 -1.79
CA GLN A 30 22.75 22.01 -3.11
C GLN A 30 24.27 22.03 -3.26
N GLU A 31 24.85 20.83 -3.22
CA GLU A 31 26.19 20.57 -3.73
C GLU A 31 26.12 20.57 -5.27
N GLU A 32 26.97 21.39 -5.90
CA GLU A 32 27.02 21.58 -7.34
C GLU A 32 27.27 20.23 -8.05
N ALA A 33 26.36 19.89 -8.96
CA ALA A 33 26.49 18.70 -9.80
C ALA A 33 27.67 18.88 -10.75
N THR A 34 28.73 18.10 -10.52
CA THR A 34 29.70 17.78 -11.57
C THR A 34 28.99 16.92 -12.63
N PRO A 35 29.28 17.10 -13.93
CA PRO A 35 28.64 16.34 -14.98
C PRO A 35 28.99 14.86 -14.83
N SER A 36 27.98 14.06 -14.45
CA SER A 36 28.06 12.61 -14.42
C SER A 36 28.18 12.10 -15.85
N THR A 37 29.32 11.50 -16.18
CA THR A 37 29.48 10.65 -17.36
C THR A 37 28.40 9.58 -17.30
N VAL A 38 27.48 9.61 -18.26
CA VAL A 38 26.49 8.54 -18.46
C VAL A 38 27.27 7.28 -18.79
N ALA A 39 27.46 6.42 -17.79
CA ALA A 39 27.92 5.07 -18.02
C ALA A 39 26.90 4.38 -18.92
N GLU A 40 27.37 3.88 -20.06
CA GLU A 40 26.56 3.08 -20.97
C GLU A 40 26.09 1.84 -20.22
N ILE A 41 24.77 1.71 -20.08
CA ILE A 41 24.14 0.55 -19.46
C ILE A 41 24.28 -0.59 -20.46
N GLU A 42 25.23 -1.50 -20.21
CA GLU A 42 25.26 -2.79 -20.88
C GLU A 42 23.94 -3.49 -20.59
N ILE A 43 23.07 -3.57 -21.59
CA ILE A 43 21.83 -4.34 -21.50
C ILE A 43 22.25 -5.80 -21.42
N ASN A 44 22.30 -6.33 -20.20
CA ASN A 44 22.47 -7.75 -19.98
C ASN A 44 21.25 -8.45 -20.60
N GLU A 45 21.48 -9.29 -21.62
CA GLU A 45 20.47 -10.15 -22.29
C GLU A 45 19.70 -11.07 -21.33
N SER A 46 20.11 -11.12 -20.05
CA SER A 46 19.48 -11.90 -18.97
C SER A 46 18.38 -11.15 -18.20
N SER A 47 18.22 -9.83 -18.41
CA SER A 47 17.21 -9.03 -17.70
C SER A 47 15.83 -9.16 -18.39
N PRO A 48 14.73 -9.29 -17.62
CA PRO A 48 13.41 -9.37 -18.21
C PRO A 48 13.07 -8.12 -19.02
N THR A 49 12.42 -8.33 -20.16
CA THR A 49 12.00 -7.29 -21.09
C THR A 49 10.74 -6.56 -20.61
N VAL A 50 10.49 -5.38 -21.17
CA VAL A 50 9.26 -4.62 -20.91
C VAL A 50 8.02 -5.40 -21.37
N ALA A 51 8.10 -6.14 -22.47
CA ALA A 51 6.99 -6.95 -22.97
C ALA A 51 6.64 -8.09 -22.00
N GLU A 52 7.65 -8.75 -21.42
CA GLU A 52 7.45 -9.77 -20.38
C GLU A 52 6.85 -9.16 -19.11
N ALA A 53 7.29 -7.97 -18.70
CA ALA A 53 6.73 -7.27 -17.55
C ALA A 53 5.24 -6.93 -17.76
N GLN A 54 4.85 -6.50 -18.96
CA GLN A 54 3.45 -6.23 -19.31
C GLN A 54 2.60 -7.50 -19.29
N ALA A 55 3.12 -8.60 -19.85
CA ALA A 55 2.43 -9.89 -19.83
C ALA A 55 2.24 -10.40 -18.39
N PHE A 56 3.26 -10.25 -17.54
CA PHE A 56 3.18 -10.59 -16.12
C PHE A 56 2.11 -9.77 -15.40
N ILE A 57 2.05 -8.44 -15.60
CA ILE A 57 1.04 -7.59 -14.97
C ILE A 57 -0.37 -8.04 -15.38
N ALA A 58 -0.60 -8.28 -16.67
CA ALA A 58 -1.91 -8.72 -17.16
C ALA A 58 -2.34 -10.06 -16.54
N GLU A 59 -1.43 -11.03 -16.44
CA GLU A 59 -1.73 -12.32 -15.81
C GLU A 59 -1.95 -12.21 -14.30
N ALA A 60 -1.13 -11.41 -13.62
CA ALA A 60 -1.24 -11.15 -12.19
C ALA A 60 -2.60 -10.51 -11.85
N GLU A 61 -3.02 -9.50 -12.63
CA GLU A 61 -4.32 -8.84 -12.46
C GLU A 61 -5.47 -9.81 -12.71
N ALA A 62 -5.42 -10.61 -13.77
CA ALA A 62 -6.45 -11.61 -14.06
C ALA A 62 -6.56 -12.66 -12.94
N SER A 63 -5.42 -13.16 -12.46
CA SER A 63 -5.37 -14.11 -11.35
C SER A 63 -5.94 -13.53 -10.05
N LEU A 64 -5.55 -12.31 -9.70
CA LEU A 64 -6.04 -11.59 -8.52
C LEU A 64 -7.55 -11.29 -8.62
N GLU A 65 -8.05 -10.95 -9.80
CA GLU A 65 -9.48 -10.72 -10.02
C GLU A 65 -10.31 -11.98 -9.73
N ILE A 66 -9.86 -13.13 -10.25
CA ILE A 66 -10.55 -14.42 -10.07
C ILE A 66 -10.64 -14.77 -8.59
N ILE A 67 -9.50 -14.82 -7.90
CA ILE A 67 -9.48 -15.23 -6.49
C ILE A 67 -10.08 -14.16 -5.57
N GLY A 68 -9.97 -12.88 -5.93
CA GLY A 68 -10.56 -11.78 -5.17
C GLY A 68 -12.09 -11.84 -5.17
N LYS A 69 -12.70 -12.19 -6.31
CA LYS A 69 -14.15 -12.45 -6.39
C LYS A 69 -14.56 -13.66 -5.57
N GLU A 70 -13.81 -14.76 -5.64
CA GLU A 70 -14.05 -15.96 -4.83
C GLU A 70 -14.01 -15.61 -3.33
N LEU A 71 -12.95 -14.92 -2.89
CA LEU A 71 -12.75 -14.50 -1.51
C LEU A 71 -13.89 -13.59 -1.03
N ALA A 72 -14.29 -12.61 -1.83
CA ALA A 72 -15.40 -11.73 -1.49
C ALA A 72 -16.71 -12.51 -1.29
N HIS A 73 -16.97 -13.52 -2.12
CA HIS A 73 -18.17 -14.34 -2.00
C HIS A 73 -18.17 -15.22 -0.75
N VAL A 74 -17.07 -15.94 -0.49
CA VAL A 74 -17.00 -16.78 0.71
C VAL A 74 -16.96 -15.97 1.98
N SER A 75 -16.37 -14.76 1.96
CA SER A 75 -16.40 -13.85 3.09
C SER A 75 -17.82 -13.32 3.35
N TRP A 76 -18.56 -12.95 2.31
CA TRP A 76 -19.97 -12.60 2.48
C TRP A 76 -20.77 -13.76 3.06
N LEU A 77 -20.55 -14.99 2.58
CA LEU A 77 -21.20 -16.19 3.11
C LEU A 77 -20.85 -16.42 4.59
N ALA A 78 -19.58 -16.33 4.97
CA ALA A 78 -19.13 -16.47 6.35
C ALA A 78 -19.78 -15.44 7.28
N ASN A 79 -19.90 -14.18 6.81
CA ASN A 79 -20.50 -13.09 7.59
C ASN A 79 -22.04 -13.15 7.68
N THR A 80 -22.72 -13.76 6.71
CA THR A 80 -24.19 -13.82 6.66
C THR A 80 -24.79 -15.16 7.08
N ASN A 81 -24.00 -16.23 7.03
CA ASN A 81 -24.36 -17.58 7.43
C ASN A 81 -23.21 -18.20 8.24
N ILE A 82 -23.10 -17.79 9.51
CA ILE A 82 -21.99 -18.17 10.37
C ILE A 82 -22.12 -19.64 10.78
N GLY A 83 -21.15 -20.46 10.37
CA GLY A 83 -21.08 -21.89 10.69
C GLY A 83 -19.70 -22.46 10.39
N TYR A 84 -19.44 -23.70 10.81
CA TYR A 84 -18.11 -24.32 10.63
C TYR A 84 -17.68 -24.32 9.16
N ASP A 85 -18.55 -24.78 8.25
CA ASP A 85 -18.21 -24.92 6.83
C ASP A 85 -17.97 -23.58 6.14
N SER A 86 -18.74 -22.54 6.47
CA SER A 86 -18.56 -21.20 5.88
C SER A 86 -17.29 -20.52 6.38
N GLN A 87 -16.95 -20.68 7.66
CA GLN A 87 -15.68 -20.20 8.21
C GLN A 87 -14.47 -20.94 7.61
N VAL A 88 -14.58 -22.27 7.40
CA VAL A 88 -13.51 -23.06 6.76
C VAL A 88 -13.34 -22.66 5.29
N ALA A 89 -14.44 -22.42 4.56
CA ALA A 89 -14.37 -21.96 3.18
C ALA A 89 -13.67 -20.58 3.07
N GLU A 90 -14.06 -19.61 3.92
CA GLU A 90 -13.41 -18.30 3.96
C GLU A 90 -11.92 -18.41 4.28
N ALA A 91 -11.55 -19.18 5.30
CA ALA A 91 -10.15 -19.38 5.68
C ALA A 91 -9.33 -20.01 4.55
N THR A 92 -9.91 -21.00 3.85
CA THR A 92 -9.23 -21.70 2.74
C THR A 92 -8.94 -20.76 1.57
N VAL A 93 -9.92 -19.95 1.16
CA VAL A 93 -9.71 -19.00 0.04
C VAL A 93 -8.80 -17.84 0.47
N SER A 94 -8.90 -17.39 1.72
CA SER A 94 -8.00 -16.36 2.27
C SER A 94 -6.54 -16.82 2.27
N GLN A 95 -6.28 -18.09 2.65
CA GLN A 95 -4.95 -18.68 2.55
C GLN A 95 -4.45 -18.67 1.09
N ARG A 96 -5.26 -19.14 0.15
CA ARG A 96 -4.91 -19.17 -1.28
C ARG A 96 -4.63 -17.76 -1.84
N PHE A 97 -5.43 -16.76 -1.43
CA PHE A 97 -5.22 -15.36 -1.83
C PHE A 97 -3.90 -14.81 -1.31
N THR A 98 -3.56 -15.12 -0.06
CA THR A 98 -2.28 -14.71 0.56
C THR A 98 -1.10 -15.39 -0.13
N GLU A 99 -1.20 -16.68 -0.40
CA GLU A 99 -0.19 -17.45 -1.12
C GLU A 99 0.05 -16.89 -2.53
N LEU A 100 -1.02 -16.61 -3.29
CA LEU A 100 -0.92 -15.95 -4.59
C LEU A 100 -0.21 -14.59 -4.46
N SER A 101 -0.59 -13.77 -3.48
CA SER A 101 0.01 -12.45 -3.27
C SER A 101 1.52 -12.54 -3.02
N VAL A 102 1.97 -13.51 -2.21
CA VAL A 102 3.40 -13.74 -1.95
C VAL A 102 4.12 -14.23 -3.21
N ASN A 103 3.53 -15.15 -3.95
CA ASN A 103 4.11 -15.66 -5.19
C ASN A 103 4.27 -14.55 -6.23
N LEU A 104 3.25 -13.72 -6.41
CA LEU A 104 3.30 -12.56 -7.30
C LEU A 104 4.34 -11.54 -6.85
N ALA A 105 4.50 -11.28 -5.55
CA ALA A 105 5.54 -10.39 -5.03
C ALA A 105 6.96 -10.91 -5.31
N ASN A 106 7.17 -12.22 -5.15
CA ASN A 106 8.45 -12.85 -5.47
C ASN A 106 8.75 -12.80 -6.97
N GLU A 107 7.74 -12.98 -7.82
CA GLU A 107 7.90 -12.87 -9.27
C GLU A 107 8.17 -11.42 -9.70
N ALA A 108 7.45 -10.45 -9.11
CA ALA A 108 7.64 -9.03 -9.36
C ALA A 108 9.08 -8.57 -9.05
N ALA A 109 9.74 -9.18 -8.07
CA ALA A 109 11.14 -8.86 -7.72
C ALA A 109 12.12 -9.08 -8.88
N ARG A 110 11.79 -9.95 -9.85
CA ARG A 110 12.61 -10.18 -11.05
C ARG A 110 12.72 -8.94 -11.95
N TYR A 111 11.74 -8.05 -11.88
CA TYR A 111 11.67 -6.84 -12.70
C TYR A 111 12.25 -5.59 -12.00
N ASN A 112 12.71 -5.71 -10.75
CA ASN A 112 13.28 -4.60 -10.01
C ASN A 112 14.79 -4.44 -10.32
N VAL A 113 15.16 -3.41 -11.09
CA VAL A 113 16.53 -3.19 -11.62
C VAL A 113 17.39 -2.27 -10.73
N TRP A 114 17.08 -2.12 -9.45
CA TRP A 114 17.91 -1.33 -8.51
C TRP A 114 18.43 -2.21 -7.35
N LEU A 115 19.55 -2.88 -7.62
CA LEU A 115 20.70 -3.13 -6.75
C LEU A 115 21.97 -3.06 -7.61
#